data_AF-A0A2G1W465-F1
#
_entry.id   AF-A0A2G1W465-F1
#
_cell.length_a   1.000
_cell.length_b   1.000
_cell.length_c   1.000
_cell.angle_alpha   90.00
_cell.angle_beta   90.00
_cell.angle_gamma   90.00
#
_symmetry.space_group_name_H-M   'P 1'
#
loop_
_entity.id
_entity.type
_entity.pdbx_description
1 polymer ?
#
loop_
_entity_poly.entity_id
_entity_poly.type
_entity_poly.pdbx_seq_one_letter_code
_entity_poly.pdbx_strand_id
1 'polypeptide(L)'
;MWKLFHASSIVLVLAFCAQSSKAQSEDSESEDREAESSAATEMGANLPEQIVDRLFEMSVDDPATAIRMNALKACANIPNEGTRLNDAVDRSLNASDLKVRLNAIQMLELVELKPQRKVDAAIEYLELRFQNPDRRIPFNHPTISPAVEVLKRHSEVANATLSDKLRESSPSTLLHLQLAGLLKFNVAENADRLHQHSKSDNQEVRGEVVALWSKHLANAAAKRSQPEKQPQPELTEKLNGINPKFLKYAETIIRRYDKDESRSLHEQEWQSMLMNPASADLNHDGHVTIEEYALHIYNRSKK
;
A
#
# COMPACT_ATOMS: atom_id res chain seq x y z
N MET A 1 -36.33 40.14 -16.51
CA MET A 1 -35.51 39.71 -17.67
C MET A 1 -34.24 39.14 -17.07
N TRP A 2 -33.88 37.84 -17.06
CA TRP A 2 -34.10 36.62 -17.86
C TRP A 2 -34.23 35.43 -16.86
N LYS A 3 -35.16 34.45 -16.91
CA LYS A 3 -35.19 33.20 -17.72
C LYS A 3 -33.78 32.57 -17.90
N LEU A 4 -33.43 31.33 -17.57
CA LEU A 4 -34.13 30.04 -17.55
C LEU A 4 -33.13 28.93 -17.11
N PHE A 5 -33.66 27.76 -16.72
CA PHE A 5 -33.04 26.42 -16.62
C PHE A 5 -32.08 26.10 -15.45
N HIS A 6 -32.65 25.55 -14.37
CA HIS A 6 -32.03 24.42 -13.67
C HIS A 6 -32.71 23.14 -14.16
N ALA A 7 -32.04 22.44 -15.07
CA ALA A 7 -32.38 21.07 -15.42
C ALA A 7 -31.72 20.15 -14.40
N SER A 8 -32.55 19.51 -13.58
CA SER A 8 -32.17 18.39 -12.72
C SER A 8 -31.60 17.25 -13.56
N SER A 9 -30.48 16.66 -13.14
CA SER A 9 -30.08 15.32 -13.58
C SER A 9 -30.03 14.43 -12.35
N ILE A 10 -31.21 13.95 -11.97
CA ILE A 10 -31.40 12.78 -11.12
C ILE A 10 -31.02 11.58 -11.98
N VAL A 11 -29.91 10.91 -11.67
CA VAL A 11 -29.59 9.62 -12.28
C VAL A 11 -30.46 8.57 -11.60
N LEU A 12 -31.57 8.22 -12.25
CA LEU A 12 -32.47 7.16 -11.85
C LEU A 12 -31.88 5.83 -12.35
N VAL A 13 -31.38 5.01 -11.43
CA VAL A 13 -30.99 3.63 -11.71
C VAL A 13 -32.27 2.82 -11.93
N LEU A 14 -32.59 2.51 -13.18
CA LEU A 14 -33.66 1.57 -13.49
C LEU A 14 -33.15 0.14 -13.27
N ALA A 15 -33.52 -0.44 -12.13
CA ALA A 15 -33.52 -1.87 -11.93
C ALA A 15 -34.62 -2.48 -12.82
N PHE A 16 -34.21 -3.36 -13.74
CA PHE A 16 -35.12 -4.07 -14.62
C PHE A 16 -35.78 -5.21 -13.83
N CYS A 17 -36.91 -4.93 -13.16
CA CYS A 17 -37.81 -5.98 -12.71
C CYS A 17 -38.82 -6.26 -13.83
N ALA A 18 -38.72 -7.44 -14.42
CA ALA A 18 -39.73 -7.96 -15.33
C ALA A 18 -41.06 -8.11 -14.57
N GLN A 19 -42.05 -7.31 -14.92
CA GLN A 19 -43.44 -7.52 -14.52
C GLN A 19 -44.24 -7.83 -15.78
N SER A 20 -44.52 -9.11 -16.00
CA SER A 20 -45.42 -9.60 -17.04
C SER A 20 -46.85 -9.14 -16.73
N SER A 21 -47.44 -8.35 -17.62
CA SER A 21 -48.88 -8.11 -17.60
C SER A 21 -49.61 -9.30 -18.21
N LYS A 22 -50.50 -9.94 -17.46
CA LYS A 22 -51.71 -10.57 -18.02
C LYS A 22 -52.81 -10.54 -16.96
N ALA A 23 -53.91 -9.89 -17.32
CA ALA A 23 -55.11 -9.78 -16.51
C ALA A 23 -55.91 -11.10 -16.57
N GLN A 24 -56.40 -11.48 -15.39
CA GLN A 24 -57.54 -12.35 -15.00
C GLN A 24 -58.17 -13.31 -16.03
N SER A 25 -58.18 -14.59 -15.64
CA SER A 25 -59.41 -15.39 -15.50
C SER A 25 -59.16 -16.60 -14.60
N GLU A 26 -60.07 -16.85 -13.67
CA GLU A 26 -60.17 -18.02 -12.79
C GLU A 26 -60.34 -19.31 -13.62
N ASP A 27 -59.62 -20.40 -13.28
CA ASP A 27 -60.19 -21.69 -12.88
C ASP A 27 -59.09 -22.77 -12.64
N SER A 28 -59.17 -23.39 -11.46
CA SER A 28 -59.01 -24.83 -11.15
C SER A 28 -57.76 -25.67 -11.54
N GLU A 29 -57.29 -26.38 -10.50
CA GLU A 29 -56.68 -27.74 -10.46
C GLU A 29 -55.17 -27.98 -10.70
N SER A 30 -54.54 -28.46 -9.61
CA SER A 30 -53.48 -29.48 -9.44
C SER A 30 -52.56 -29.89 -10.60
N GLU A 31 -51.25 -29.96 -10.33
CA GLU A 31 -50.49 -31.23 -10.22
C GLU A 31 -48.99 -30.99 -10.00
N ASP A 32 -48.40 -31.83 -9.15
CA ASP A 32 -46.98 -31.94 -8.85
C ASP A 32 -46.10 -32.19 -10.09
N ARG A 33 -44.92 -31.57 -10.13
CA ARG A 33 -43.71 -32.16 -10.74
C ARG A 33 -42.45 -31.50 -10.19
N GLU A 34 -41.77 -32.25 -9.33
CA GLU A 34 -40.35 -32.07 -9.01
C GLU A 34 -39.46 -32.31 -10.24
N ALA A 35 -38.25 -31.76 -10.13
CA ALA A 35 -37.04 -32.01 -10.92
C ALA A 35 -36.97 -31.35 -12.32
N GLU A 36 -36.22 -30.24 -12.39
CA GLU A 36 -34.90 -30.28 -13.00
C GLU A 36 -34.04 -29.08 -12.56
N SER A 37 -33.10 -29.41 -11.68
CA SER A 37 -31.85 -28.68 -11.46
C SER A 37 -31.02 -28.72 -12.74
N SER A 38 -30.92 -27.61 -13.48
CA SER A 38 -29.70 -27.19 -14.21
C SER A 38 -29.92 -25.88 -14.98
N ALA A 39 -29.69 -24.73 -14.33
CA ALA A 39 -29.53 -23.46 -15.03
C ALA A 39 -28.45 -22.59 -14.36
N ALA A 40 -27.42 -23.24 -13.81
CA ALA A 40 -26.27 -22.59 -13.21
C ALA A 40 -25.00 -22.96 -13.97
N THR A 41 -24.96 -22.76 -15.29
CA THR A 41 -23.71 -22.74 -16.06
C THR A 41 -23.92 -21.98 -17.37
N GLU A 42 -22.97 -21.08 -17.69
CA GLU A 42 -22.78 -20.39 -18.98
C GLU A 42 -23.61 -19.12 -19.26
N MET A 43 -23.28 -18.01 -18.57
CA MET A 43 -23.34 -16.67 -19.19
C MET A 43 -21.92 -16.10 -19.32
N GLY A 44 -21.15 -16.67 -20.26
CA GLY A 44 -20.04 -15.94 -20.87
C GLY A 44 -20.62 -14.91 -21.83
N ALA A 45 -21.05 -13.76 -21.32
CA ALA A 45 -21.58 -12.68 -22.17
C ALA A 45 -20.43 -12.09 -22.99
N ASN A 46 -20.24 -12.58 -24.22
CA ASN A 46 -19.37 -11.94 -25.20
C ASN A 46 -19.91 -10.52 -25.48
N LEU A 47 -19.25 -9.52 -24.91
CA LEU A 47 -19.53 -8.11 -25.19
C LEU A 47 -19.28 -7.83 -26.69
N PRO A 48 -20.11 -7.01 -27.36
CA PRO A 48 -19.85 -6.66 -28.75
C PRO A 48 -18.51 -5.93 -28.89
N GLU A 49 -17.60 -6.50 -29.69
CA GLU A 49 -16.22 -6.00 -29.87
C GLU A 49 -16.18 -4.51 -30.27
N GLN A 50 -17.11 -4.08 -31.12
CA GLN A 50 -17.25 -2.68 -31.54
C GLN A 50 -17.48 -1.71 -30.37
N ILE A 51 -18.20 -2.15 -29.33
CA ILE A 51 -18.44 -1.34 -28.13
C ILE A 51 -17.17 -1.28 -27.28
N VAL A 52 -16.49 -2.42 -27.13
CA VAL A 52 -15.21 -2.50 -26.39
C VAL A 52 -14.16 -1.61 -27.07
N ASP A 53 -14.00 -1.71 -28.38
CA ASP A 53 -13.10 -0.89 -29.18
C ASP A 53 -13.39 0.60 -29.03
N ARG A 54 -14.67 0.96 -29.14
CA ARG A 54 -15.07 2.36 -28.98
C ARG A 54 -14.81 2.89 -27.58
N LEU A 55 -15.00 2.08 -26.54
CA LEU A 55 -14.70 2.47 -25.16
C LEU A 55 -13.20 2.73 -24.96
N PHE A 56 -12.34 1.87 -25.49
CA PHE A 56 -10.89 2.07 -25.39
C PHE A 56 -10.43 3.31 -26.18
N GLU A 57 -10.94 3.52 -27.40
CA GLU A 57 -10.69 4.74 -28.17
C GLU A 57 -11.11 6.00 -27.39
N MET A 58 -12.33 6.01 -26.87
CA MET A 58 -12.87 7.14 -26.10
C MET A 58 -12.11 7.38 -24.78
N SER A 59 -11.52 6.35 -24.18
CA SER A 59 -10.74 6.49 -22.95
C SER A 59 -9.45 7.30 -23.15
N VAL A 60 -8.89 7.28 -24.37
CA VAL A 60 -7.61 7.92 -24.69
C VAL A 60 -7.82 9.22 -25.46
N ASP A 61 -8.67 9.20 -26.50
CA ASP A 61 -8.67 10.23 -27.55
C ASP A 61 -9.90 11.15 -27.52
N ASP A 62 -10.90 10.87 -26.69
CA ASP A 62 -12.10 11.72 -26.65
C ASP A 62 -11.74 13.15 -26.20
N PRO A 63 -12.24 14.21 -26.87
CA PRO A 63 -11.90 15.58 -26.51
C PRO A 63 -12.38 15.97 -25.09
N ALA A 64 -13.47 15.38 -24.61
CA ALA A 64 -14.04 15.70 -23.30
C ALA A 64 -13.38 14.86 -22.20
N THR A 65 -12.72 15.54 -21.25
CA THR A 65 -12.07 14.91 -20.08
C THR A 65 -13.01 13.98 -19.30
N ALA A 66 -14.27 14.38 -19.12
CA ALA A 66 -15.26 13.57 -18.39
C ALA A 66 -15.56 12.25 -19.12
N ILE A 67 -15.59 12.26 -20.44
CA ILE A 67 -15.83 11.07 -21.26
C ILE A 67 -14.63 10.13 -21.17
N ARG A 68 -13.40 10.65 -21.32
CA ARG A 68 -12.17 9.85 -21.14
C ARG A 68 -12.15 9.11 -19.81
N MET A 69 -12.45 9.83 -18.72
CA MET A 69 -12.48 9.24 -17.37
C MET A 69 -13.52 8.13 -17.22
N ASN A 70 -14.74 8.36 -17.71
CA ASN A 70 -15.82 7.39 -17.61
C ASN A 70 -15.55 6.16 -18.49
N ALA A 71 -15.05 6.36 -19.70
CA ALA A 71 -14.68 5.29 -20.62
C ALA A 71 -13.55 4.44 -20.04
N LEU A 72 -12.49 5.05 -19.48
CA LEU A 72 -11.39 4.30 -18.85
C LEU A 72 -11.89 3.46 -17.66
N LYS A 73 -12.75 4.01 -16.80
CA LYS A 73 -13.37 3.26 -15.70
C LYS A 73 -14.24 2.10 -16.19
N ALA A 74 -14.96 2.29 -17.29
CA ALA A 74 -15.74 1.22 -17.90
C ALA A 74 -14.82 0.10 -18.40
N CYS A 75 -13.70 0.45 -19.07
CA CYS A 75 -12.71 -0.51 -19.57
C CYS A 75 -12.14 -1.42 -18.47
N ALA A 76 -11.96 -0.91 -17.25
CA ALA A 76 -11.46 -1.73 -16.13
C ALA A 76 -12.39 -2.86 -15.70
N ASN A 77 -13.67 -2.81 -16.08
CA ASN A 77 -14.63 -3.87 -15.77
C ASN A 77 -14.80 -4.87 -16.92
N ILE A 78 -14.08 -4.70 -18.04
CA ILE A 78 -14.18 -5.59 -19.18
C ILE A 78 -13.27 -6.80 -18.94
N PRO A 79 -13.82 -8.03 -18.89
CA PRO A 79 -13.03 -9.22 -18.65
C PRO A 79 -12.07 -9.48 -19.82
N ASN A 80 -10.90 -10.07 -19.51
CA ASN A 80 -9.88 -10.48 -20.49
C ASN A 80 -9.23 -9.36 -21.32
N GLU A 81 -9.43 -8.09 -20.96
CA GLU A 81 -8.83 -6.94 -21.68
C GLU A 81 -7.68 -6.26 -20.92
N GLY A 82 -6.98 -7.02 -20.06
CA GLY A 82 -5.91 -6.50 -19.20
C GLY A 82 -4.79 -5.79 -19.97
N THR A 83 -4.37 -6.33 -21.12
CA THR A 83 -3.34 -5.71 -21.96
C THR A 83 -3.77 -4.35 -22.51
N ARG A 84 -5.01 -4.25 -23.03
CA ARG A 84 -5.55 -2.98 -23.55
C ARG A 84 -5.74 -1.97 -22.43
N LEU A 85 -6.15 -2.43 -21.24
CA LEU A 85 -6.27 -1.59 -20.05
C LEU A 85 -4.91 -1.05 -19.61
N ASN A 86 -3.86 -1.88 -19.60
CA ASN A 86 -2.50 -1.45 -19.30
C ASN A 86 -2.06 -0.32 -20.25
N ASP A 87 -2.27 -0.49 -21.56
CA ASP A 87 -1.90 0.50 -22.57
C ASP A 87 -2.69 1.81 -22.42
N ALA A 88 -4.02 1.71 -22.20
CA ALA A 88 -4.88 2.87 -22.04
C ALA A 88 -4.54 3.67 -20.77
N VAL A 89 -4.26 2.98 -19.66
CA VAL A 89 -3.81 3.61 -18.42
C VAL A 89 -2.44 4.25 -18.63
N ASP A 90 -1.46 3.57 -19.22
CA ASP A 90 -0.11 4.11 -19.40
C ASP A 90 -0.09 5.38 -20.29
N ARG A 91 -0.89 5.40 -21.36
CA ARG A 91 -1.11 6.63 -22.16
C ARG A 91 -1.73 7.74 -21.32
N SER A 92 -2.73 7.41 -20.52
CA SER A 92 -3.45 8.38 -19.67
C SER A 92 -2.58 8.98 -18.56
N LEU A 93 -1.55 8.27 -18.08
CA LEU A 93 -0.56 8.80 -17.13
C LEU A 93 0.23 9.98 -17.70
N ASN A 94 0.36 10.08 -19.03
CA ASN A 94 1.09 11.15 -19.71
C ASN A 94 0.17 12.29 -20.20
N ALA A 95 -1.15 12.20 -19.98
CA ALA A 95 -2.11 13.20 -20.46
C ALA A 95 -1.79 14.62 -19.93
N SER A 96 -2.04 15.67 -20.72
CA SER A 96 -1.83 17.06 -20.26
C SER A 96 -2.78 17.48 -19.13
N ASP A 97 -3.96 16.86 -19.06
CA ASP A 97 -4.98 17.13 -18.05
C ASP A 97 -4.71 16.36 -16.74
N LEU A 98 -4.51 17.09 -15.65
CA LEU A 98 -4.27 16.54 -14.31
C LEU A 98 -5.40 15.64 -13.80
N LYS A 99 -6.66 15.86 -14.19
CA LYS A 99 -7.78 14.99 -13.80
C LYS A 99 -7.69 13.63 -14.47
N VAL A 100 -7.27 13.59 -15.74
CA VAL A 100 -7.04 12.32 -16.45
C VAL A 100 -5.89 11.56 -15.82
N ARG A 101 -4.76 12.23 -15.54
CA ARG A 101 -3.63 11.61 -14.85
C ARG A 101 -4.03 11.05 -13.50
N LEU A 102 -4.78 11.81 -12.69
CA LEU A 102 -5.27 11.34 -11.39
C LEU A 102 -6.12 10.08 -11.53
N ASN A 103 -7.03 10.06 -12.51
CA ASN A 103 -7.87 8.88 -12.77
C ASN A 103 -7.02 7.67 -13.14
N ALA A 104 -6.02 7.84 -13.99
CA ALA A 104 -5.08 6.78 -14.35
C ALA A 104 -4.25 6.30 -13.15
N ILE A 105 -3.78 7.22 -12.29
CA ILE A 105 -3.06 6.89 -11.04
C ILE A 105 -3.93 6.04 -10.12
N GLN A 106 -5.21 6.36 -9.97
CA GLN A 106 -6.15 5.58 -9.16
C GLN A 106 -6.36 4.15 -9.68
N MET A 107 -6.03 3.90 -10.95
CA MET A 107 -6.18 2.60 -11.60
C MET A 107 -4.89 1.79 -11.63
N LEU A 108 -3.77 2.33 -11.10
CA LEU A 108 -2.46 1.67 -11.13
C LEU A 108 -2.42 0.31 -10.40
N GLU A 109 -3.36 0.05 -9.50
CA GLU A 109 -3.49 -1.27 -8.83
C GLU A 109 -4.12 -2.33 -9.72
N LEU A 110 -4.92 -1.91 -10.71
CA LEU A 110 -5.63 -2.81 -11.62
C LEU A 110 -4.80 -3.18 -12.85
N VAL A 111 -3.64 -2.56 -13.02
CA VAL A 111 -2.78 -2.72 -14.20
C VAL A 111 -1.38 -3.25 -13.85
N GLU A 112 -0.84 -4.06 -14.77
CA GLU A 112 0.46 -4.70 -14.65
C GLU A 112 1.59 -3.83 -15.23
N LEU A 113 1.72 -2.61 -14.71
CA LEU A 113 2.86 -1.74 -15.04
C LEU A 113 4.06 -2.01 -14.10
N LYS A 114 5.27 -1.79 -14.62
CA LYS A 114 6.50 -1.89 -13.82
C LYS A 114 6.44 -0.92 -12.62
N PRO A 115 6.90 -1.32 -11.42
CA PRO A 115 6.90 -0.43 -10.24
C PRO A 115 7.55 0.93 -10.50
N GLN A 116 8.67 0.97 -11.23
CA GLN A 116 9.34 2.20 -11.63
C GLN A 116 8.40 3.16 -12.36
N ARG A 117 7.66 2.65 -13.36
CA ARG A 117 6.74 3.48 -14.15
C ARG A 117 5.60 4.04 -13.29
N LYS A 118 5.08 3.24 -12.35
CA LYS A 118 4.05 3.68 -11.39
C LYS A 118 4.55 4.81 -10.50
N VAL A 119 5.77 4.66 -9.98
CA VAL A 119 6.45 5.67 -9.14
C VAL A 119 6.72 6.95 -9.92
N ASP A 120 7.30 6.85 -11.12
CA ASP A 120 7.63 8.00 -11.96
C ASP A 120 6.37 8.81 -12.29
N ALA A 121 5.29 8.13 -12.71
CA ALA A 121 4.02 8.81 -13.01
C ALA A 121 3.41 9.50 -11.78
N ALA A 122 3.51 8.90 -10.60
CA ALA A 122 3.05 9.50 -9.35
C ALA A 122 3.88 10.75 -8.99
N ILE A 123 5.21 10.68 -9.09
CA ILE A 123 6.11 11.81 -8.83
C ILE A 123 5.85 12.94 -9.82
N GLU A 124 5.82 12.66 -11.13
CA GLU A 124 5.55 13.65 -12.18
C GLU A 124 4.21 14.37 -11.98
N TYR A 125 3.17 13.63 -11.61
CA TYR A 125 1.86 14.21 -11.31
C TYR A 125 1.92 15.19 -10.12
N LEU A 126 2.67 14.83 -9.08
CA LEU A 126 2.86 15.69 -7.91
C LEU A 126 3.72 16.92 -8.25
N GLU A 127 4.77 16.76 -9.05
CA GLU A 127 5.61 17.87 -9.53
C GLU A 127 4.80 18.88 -10.33
N LEU A 128 4.01 18.43 -11.31
CA LEU A 128 3.14 19.30 -12.13
C LEU A 128 2.15 20.08 -11.27
N ARG A 129 1.62 19.46 -10.21
CA ARG A 129 0.76 20.17 -9.26
C ARG A 129 1.53 21.17 -8.42
N PHE A 130 2.69 20.78 -7.92
CA PHE A 130 3.51 21.60 -7.02
C PHE A 130 4.04 22.87 -7.67
N GLN A 131 4.24 22.85 -8.99
CA GLN A 131 4.60 24.04 -9.79
C GLN A 131 3.57 25.18 -9.71
N ASN A 132 2.33 24.89 -9.32
CA ASN A 132 1.30 25.90 -9.10
C ASN A 132 1.20 26.21 -7.58
N PRO A 133 1.71 27.35 -7.09
CA PRO A 133 1.75 27.66 -5.65
C PRO A 133 0.36 27.65 -5.00
N ASP A 134 -0.65 28.16 -5.71
CA ASP A 134 -2.06 28.16 -5.29
C ASP A 134 -2.66 26.75 -5.12
N ARG A 135 -1.97 25.72 -5.60
CA ARG A 135 -2.36 24.32 -5.55
C ARG A 135 -1.47 23.48 -4.63
N ARG A 136 -0.62 24.11 -3.80
CA ARG A 136 0.10 23.44 -2.72
C ARG A 136 -0.88 23.11 -1.60
N ILE A 137 -1.53 21.97 -1.75
CA ILE A 137 -2.48 21.39 -0.79
C ILE A 137 -1.82 20.25 -0.02
N PRO A 138 -2.32 19.93 1.19
CA PRO A 138 -1.75 18.87 2.01
C PRO A 138 -1.76 17.49 1.34
N PHE A 139 -0.81 16.63 1.70
CA PHE A 139 -0.65 15.29 1.09
C PHE A 139 -1.81 14.32 1.38
N ASN A 140 -2.66 14.61 2.36
CA ASN A 140 -3.88 13.85 2.64
C ASN A 140 -5.07 14.26 1.76
N HIS A 141 -4.92 15.30 0.92
CA HIS A 141 -6.01 15.78 0.08
C HIS A 141 -6.39 14.71 -0.98
N PRO A 142 -7.69 14.51 -1.29
CA PRO A 142 -8.16 13.44 -2.19
C PRO A 142 -7.54 13.43 -3.60
N THR A 143 -7.02 14.58 -4.05
CA THR A 143 -6.37 14.70 -5.36
C THR A 143 -4.87 14.44 -5.33
N ILE A 144 -4.27 14.28 -4.15
CA ILE A 144 -2.84 14.00 -3.94
C ILE A 144 -2.65 12.61 -3.34
N SER A 145 -3.51 12.23 -2.41
CA SER A 145 -3.39 10.99 -1.65
C SER A 145 -3.26 9.73 -2.53
N PRO A 146 -3.91 9.59 -3.71
CA PRO A 146 -3.70 8.41 -4.53
C PRO A 146 -2.27 8.27 -5.04
N ALA A 147 -1.63 9.38 -5.45
CA ALA A 147 -0.23 9.36 -5.88
C ALA A 147 0.70 9.06 -4.71
N VAL A 148 0.46 9.65 -3.53
CA VAL A 148 1.25 9.36 -2.32
C VAL A 148 1.12 7.90 -1.91
N GLU A 149 -0.06 7.29 -2.05
CA GLU A 149 -0.27 5.88 -1.72
C GLU A 149 0.51 4.94 -2.66
N VAL A 150 0.58 5.27 -3.95
CA VAL A 150 1.44 4.56 -4.91
C VAL A 150 2.90 4.61 -4.47
N LEU A 151 3.39 5.77 -4.03
CA LEU A 151 4.77 5.92 -3.55
C LEU A 151 5.03 5.10 -2.27
N LYS A 152 4.07 5.07 -1.33
CA LYS A 152 4.19 4.26 -0.10
C LYS A 152 4.24 2.77 -0.41
N ARG A 153 3.38 2.30 -1.32
CA ARG A 153 3.34 0.89 -1.72
C ARG A 153 4.63 0.44 -2.40
N HIS A 154 5.24 1.32 -3.18
CA HIS A 154 6.50 1.07 -3.89
C HIS A 154 7.67 1.83 -3.25
N SER A 155 7.72 1.86 -1.91
CA SER A 155 8.62 2.74 -1.15
C SER A 155 10.12 2.57 -1.46
N GLU A 156 10.59 1.35 -1.71
CA GLU A 156 11.99 1.11 -2.10
C GLU A 156 12.34 1.82 -3.40
N VAL A 157 11.52 1.63 -4.43
CA VAL A 157 11.67 2.25 -5.74
C VAL A 157 11.49 3.76 -5.64
N ALA A 158 10.49 4.23 -4.89
CA ALA A 158 10.26 5.65 -4.65
C ALA A 158 11.45 6.32 -3.95
N ASN A 159 12.03 5.69 -2.93
CA ASN A 159 13.20 6.21 -2.24
C ASN A 159 14.43 6.28 -3.16
N ALA A 160 14.65 5.27 -4.01
CA ALA A 160 15.72 5.29 -5.01
C ALA A 160 15.53 6.43 -6.02
N THR A 161 14.33 6.57 -6.58
CA THR A 161 14.00 7.67 -7.51
C THR A 161 14.18 9.04 -6.84
N LEU A 162 13.75 9.22 -5.59
CA LEU A 162 13.93 10.46 -4.84
C LEU A 162 15.41 10.75 -4.56
N SER A 163 16.21 9.73 -4.22
CA SER A 163 17.66 9.88 -4.03
C SER A 163 18.33 10.43 -5.30
N ASP A 164 17.92 9.92 -6.47
CA ASP A 164 18.43 10.40 -7.75
C ASP A 164 17.94 11.82 -8.08
N LYS A 165 16.66 12.12 -7.86
CA LYS A 165 16.09 13.47 -8.06
C LYS A 165 16.75 14.52 -7.15
N LEU A 166 17.20 14.12 -5.96
CA LEU A 166 17.86 15.01 -4.99
C LEU A 166 19.37 15.17 -5.22
N ARG A 167 19.96 14.60 -6.28
CA ARG A 167 21.37 14.84 -6.63
C ARG A 167 21.65 16.30 -6.98
N GLU A 168 20.68 16.97 -7.57
CA GLU A 168 20.80 18.36 -8.02
C GLU A 168 19.62 19.19 -7.51
N SER A 169 19.84 20.49 -7.34
CA SER A 169 18.77 21.41 -6.98
C SER A 169 17.88 21.67 -8.20
N SER A 170 16.60 21.34 -8.07
CA SER A 170 15.54 21.62 -9.05
C SER A 170 14.41 22.47 -8.44
N PRO A 171 13.50 23.05 -9.25
CA PRO A 171 12.29 23.72 -8.74
C PRO A 171 11.41 22.83 -7.86
N SER A 172 11.50 21.51 -8.02
CA SER A 172 10.75 20.51 -7.24
C SER A 172 11.50 19.97 -6.03
N THR A 173 12.72 20.46 -5.74
CA THR A 173 13.55 19.96 -4.61
C THR A 173 12.77 19.94 -3.29
N LEU A 174 12.00 21.00 -3.01
CA LEU A 174 11.20 21.08 -1.80
C LEU A 174 10.15 19.96 -1.74
N LEU A 175 9.43 19.70 -2.84
CA LEU A 175 8.49 18.59 -2.93
C LEU A 175 9.20 17.25 -2.68
N HIS A 176 10.36 17.03 -3.30
CA HIS A 176 11.10 15.77 -3.15
C HIS A 176 11.55 15.53 -1.72
N LEU A 177 12.00 16.57 -1.02
CA LEU A 177 12.35 16.48 0.41
C LEU A 177 11.12 16.20 1.28
N GLN A 178 9.99 16.83 0.98
CA GLN A 178 8.73 16.57 1.69
C GLN A 178 8.26 15.13 1.48
N LEU A 179 8.34 14.61 0.25
CA LEU A 179 8.03 13.21 -0.05
C LEU A 179 9.00 12.26 0.66
N ALA A 180 10.30 12.59 0.71
CA ALA A 180 11.28 11.82 1.47
C ALA A 180 10.93 11.77 2.97
N GLY A 181 10.38 12.85 3.55
CA GLY A 181 9.94 12.88 4.95
C GLY A 181 8.72 12.00 5.25
N LEU A 182 7.83 11.85 4.25
CA LEU A 182 6.67 10.95 4.32
C LEU A 182 7.05 9.48 4.15
N LEU A 183 8.10 9.20 3.38
CA LEU A 183 8.59 7.86 3.12
C LEU A 183 9.66 7.45 4.16
N LYS A 184 10.02 6.16 4.18
CA LYS A 184 11.13 5.66 5.00
C LYS A 184 12.48 5.97 4.32
N PHE A 185 12.72 7.23 3.99
CA PHE A 185 13.90 7.63 3.24
C PHE A 185 15.18 7.44 4.06
N ASN A 186 16.20 6.82 3.46
CA ASN A 186 17.46 6.57 4.15
C ASN A 186 18.32 7.84 4.22
N VAL A 187 18.23 8.52 5.35
CA VAL A 187 18.98 9.76 5.62
C VAL A 187 20.50 9.52 5.62
N ALA A 188 20.97 8.37 6.12
CA ALA A 188 22.40 8.08 6.22
C ALA A 188 23.04 7.88 4.84
N GLU A 189 22.39 7.12 3.95
CA GLU A 189 22.87 6.92 2.57
C GLU A 189 22.82 8.19 1.72
N ASN A 190 22.04 9.19 2.14
CA ASN A 190 21.84 10.43 1.42
C ASN A 190 22.43 11.65 2.15
N ALA A 191 23.31 11.42 3.15
CA ALA A 191 23.84 12.46 4.01
C ALA A 191 24.52 13.60 3.23
N ASP A 192 25.36 13.28 2.24
CA ASP A 192 26.07 14.28 1.43
C ASP A 192 25.10 15.17 0.64
N ARG A 193 24.07 14.56 0.03
CA ARG A 193 23.03 15.28 -0.74
C ARG A 193 22.24 16.20 0.19
N LEU A 194 21.82 15.69 1.34
CA LEU A 194 21.10 16.49 2.34
C LEU A 194 21.98 17.63 2.88
N HIS A 195 23.27 17.39 3.10
CA HIS A 195 24.23 18.42 3.51
C HIS A 195 24.40 19.53 2.45
N GLN A 196 24.35 19.18 1.16
CA GLN A 196 24.33 20.17 0.09
C GLN A 196 23.04 21.01 0.15
N HIS A 197 21.87 20.37 0.26
CA HIS A 197 20.58 21.08 0.32
C HIS A 197 20.40 21.90 1.59
N SER A 198 21.07 21.56 2.70
CA SER A 198 21.06 22.40 3.92
C SER A 198 21.72 23.76 3.72
N LYS A 199 22.50 23.93 2.65
CA LYS A 199 23.15 25.20 2.25
C LYS A 199 22.34 25.96 1.19
N SER A 200 21.17 25.48 0.80
CA SER A 200 20.29 26.15 -0.17
C SER A 200 19.89 27.54 0.34
N ASP A 201 19.74 28.51 -0.56
CA ASP A 201 19.21 29.84 -0.22
C ASP A 201 17.74 29.80 0.19
N ASN A 202 17.00 28.77 -0.24
CA ASN A 202 15.59 28.59 0.10
C ASN A 202 15.43 28.08 1.55
N GLN A 203 14.80 28.90 2.40
CA GLN A 203 14.55 28.57 3.81
C GLN A 203 13.67 27.33 3.99
N GLU A 204 12.68 27.10 3.14
CA GLU A 204 11.80 25.92 3.22
C GLU A 204 12.59 24.64 2.97
N VAL A 205 13.49 24.65 1.97
CA VAL A 205 14.39 23.52 1.67
C VAL A 205 15.29 23.21 2.86
N ARG A 206 15.92 24.23 3.45
CA ARG A 206 16.75 24.03 4.66
C ARG A 206 15.93 23.49 5.83
N GLY A 207 14.70 23.98 6.00
CA GLY A 207 13.77 23.52 7.03
C GLY A 207 13.43 22.03 6.91
N GLU A 208 13.11 21.56 5.70
CA GLU A 208 12.81 20.14 5.46
C GLU A 208 14.03 19.23 5.68
N VAL A 209 15.23 19.67 5.29
CA VAL A 209 16.47 18.92 5.58
C VAL A 209 16.67 18.76 7.09
N VAL A 210 16.47 19.84 7.86
CA VAL A 210 16.56 19.79 9.32
C VAL A 210 15.51 18.84 9.90
N ALA A 211 14.27 18.89 9.41
CA ALA A 211 13.20 17.98 9.86
C ALA A 211 13.57 16.49 9.63
N LEU A 212 14.14 16.16 8.46
CA LEU A 212 14.64 14.82 8.16
C LEU A 212 15.75 14.38 9.12
N TRP A 213 16.74 15.24 9.35
CA TRP A 213 17.83 14.95 10.28
C TRP A 213 17.33 14.81 11.72
N SER A 214 16.45 15.69 12.19
CA SER A 214 15.87 15.62 13.54
C SER A 214 15.12 14.31 13.75
N LYS A 215 14.30 13.88 12.77
CA LYS A 215 13.59 12.60 12.82
C LYS A 215 14.56 11.41 12.85
N HIS A 216 15.62 11.45 12.03
CA HIS A 216 16.65 10.41 12.02
C HIS A 216 17.40 10.31 13.35
N LEU A 217 17.84 11.45 13.90
CA LEU A 217 18.53 11.52 15.18
C LEU A 217 17.63 11.08 16.35
N ALA A 218 16.36 11.47 16.35
CA ALA A 218 15.39 11.02 17.35
C ALA A 218 15.21 9.50 17.32
N ASN A 219 15.09 8.90 16.13
CA ASN A 219 14.99 7.45 15.97
C ASN A 219 16.29 6.73 16.40
N ALA A 220 17.46 7.28 16.08
CA ALA A 220 18.74 6.74 16.50
C ALA A 220 18.92 6.82 18.02
N ALA A 221 18.50 7.92 18.65
CA ALA A 221 18.50 8.07 20.10
C ALA A 221 17.53 7.08 20.76
N ALA A 222 16.31 6.94 20.25
CA ALA A 222 15.34 5.96 20.74
C ALA A 222 15.87 4.52 20.68
N LYS A 223 16.58 4.16 19.59
CA LYS A 223 17.23 2.85 19.46
C LYS A 223 18.36 2.63 20.48
N ARG A 224 19.10 3.69 20.86
CA ARG A 224 20.13 3.63 21.92
C ARG A 224 19.55 3.60 23.34
N SER A 225 18.36 4.14 23.53
CA SER A 225 17.63 4.10 24.80
C SER A 225 16.82 2.82 24.99
N GLN A 226 16.69 1.98 23.96
CA GLN A 226 16.30 0.59 24.19
C GLN A 226 17.43 -0.05 25.01
N PRO A 227 17.13 -0.65 26.17
CA PRO A 227 18.15 -1.36 26.92
C PRO A 227 18.67 -2.47 26.01
N GLU A 228 19.91 -2.34 25.54
CA GLU A 228 20.71 -3.50 25.17
C GLU A 228 20.72 -4.39 26.42
N LYS A 229 19.85 -5.39 26.45
CA LYS A 229 19.81 -6.40 27.50
C LYS A 229 21.14 -7.13 27.46
N GLN A 230 22.06 -6.65 28.29
CA GLN A 230 23.33 -7.31 28.55
C GLN A 230 23.03 -8.77 28.92
N PRO A 231 23.82 -9.74 28.43
CA PRO A 231 23.70 -11.11 28.90
C PRO A 231 23.89 -11.11 30.42
N GLN A 232 22.86 -11.54 31.13
CA GLN A 232 22.86 -11.50 32.58
C GLN A 232 23.98 -12.39 33.13
N PRO A 233 24.81 -11.89 34.06
CA PRO A 233 25.84 -12.71 34.71
C PRO A 233 25.26 -13.97 35.36
N GLU A 234 24.07 -13.85 35.94
CA GLU A 234 23.35 -14.94 36.62
C GLU A 234 22.84 -16.01 35.64
N LEU A 235 22.40 -15.63 34.44
CA LEU A 235 22.02 -16.57 33.39
C LEU A 235 23.26 -17.31 32.88
N THR A 236 24.35 -16.58 32.66
CA THR A 236 25.63 -17.13 32.19
C THR A 236 26.18 -18.18 33.16
N GLU A 237 26.09 -17.94 34.47
CA GLU A 237 26.48 -18.92 35.49
C GLU A 237 25.59 -20.16 35.49
N LYS A 238 24.26 -20.00 35.33
CA LYS A 238 23.30 -21.11 35.26
C LYS A 238 23.42 -21.94 33.97
N LEU A 239 23.91 -21.36 32.87
CA LEU A 239 24.13 -22.04 31.60
C LEU A 239 25.38 -22.94 31.60
N ASN A 240 26.38 -22.68 32.45
CA ASN A 240 27.64 -23.43 32.49
C ASN A 240 27.49 -24.94 32.80
N GLY A 241 26.32 -25.37 33.28
CA GLY A 241 25.97 -26.78 33.53
C GLY A 241 25.00 -27.41 32.53
N ILE A 242 24.59 -26.69 31.48
CA ILE A 242 23.60 -27.16 30.51
C ILE A 242 24.28 -27.88 29.35
N ASN A 243 23.77 -29.05 28.99
CA ASN A 243 24.23 -29.76 27.80
C ASN A 243 23.93 -28.94 26.52
N PRO A 244 24.90 -28.71 25.62
CA PRO A 244 24.72 -27.97 24.37
C PRO A 244 23.54 -28.41 23.50
N LYS A 245 23.05 -29.65 23.66
CA LYS A 245 21.84 -30.15 23.00
C LYS A 245 20.59 -29.33 23.32
N PHE A 246 20.45 -28.82 24.55
CA PHE A 246 19.30 -28.01 24.95
C PHE A 246 19.32 -26.62 24.33
N LEU A 247 20.50 -26.01 24.18
CA LEU A 247 20.66 -24.73 23.46
C LEU A 247 20.25 -24.85 21.99
N LYS A 248 20.75 -25.88 21.29
CA LYS A 248 20.37 -26.15 19.88
C LYS A 248 18.87 -26.41 19.73
N TYR A 249 18.27 -27.10 20.70
CA TYR A 249 16.85 -27.38 20.70
C TYR A 249 16.03 -26.09 20.93
N ALA A 250 16.41 -25.28 21.91
CA ALA A 250 15.79 -23.99 22.17
C ALA A 250 15.89 -23.04 20.97
N GLU A 251 17.06 -22.96 20.33
CA GLU A 251 17.29 -22.19 19.11
C GLU A 251 16.35 -22.64 17.97
N THR A 252 16.18 -23.95 17.79
CA THR A 252 15.29 -24.51 16.76
C THR A 252 13.83 -24.16 17.01
N ILE A 253 13.40 -24.15 18.27
CA ILE A 253 12.04 -23.80 18.64
C ILE A 253 11.81 -22.29 18.48
N ILE A 254 12.70 -21.45 19.02
CA ILE A 254 12.57 -19.99 18.92
C ILE A 254 12.54 -19.56 17.47
N ARG A 255 13.47 -20.05 16.65
CA ARG A 255 13.49 -19.76 15.20
C ARG A 255 12.20 -20.11 14.46
N ARG A 256 11.39 -21.03 14.98
CA ARG A 256 10.10 -21.38 14.36
C ARG A 256 9.01 -20.32 14.61
N TYR A 257 9.10 -19.62 15.74
CA TYR A 257 8.04 -18.72 16.22
C TYR A 257 8.45 -17.23 16.20
N ASP A 258 9.76 -16.95 16.22
CA ASP A 258 10.38 -15.64 16.08
C ASP A 258 10.17 -15.13 14.65
N LYS A 259 9.15 -14.27 14.47
CA LYS A 259 8.76 -13.70 13.18
C LYS A 259 9.54 -12.43 12.86
N ASP A 260 10.07 -11.76 13.88
CA ASP A 260 10.81 -10.52 13.74
C ASP A 260 12.34 -10.72 13.69
N GLU A 261 12.79 -11.97 13.75
CA GLU A 261 14.20 -12.40 13.75
C GLU A 261 15.00 -11.78 14.92
N SER A 262 14.35 -11.48 16.04
CA SER A 262 14.96 -10.87 17.22
C SER A 262 15.83 -11.83 18.03
N ARG A 263 15.80 -13.13 17.71
CA ARG A 263 16.38 -14.24 18.51
C ARG A 263 15.80 -14.37 19.90
N SER A 264 14.59 -13.85 20.08
CA SER A 264 13.79 -13.97 21.29
C SER A 264 12.35 -14.20 20.88
N LEU A 265 11.54 -14.71 21.79
CA LEU A 265 10.09 -14.69 21.61
C LEU A 265 9.53 -13.56 22.44
N HIS A 266 8.57 -12.81 21.89
CA HIS A 266 7.73 -11.90 22.67
C HIS A 266 6.32 -12.48 22.85
N GLU A 267 5.48 -11.81 23.65
CA GLU A 267 4.18 -12.36 24.06
C GLU A 267 3.32 -12.85 22.89
N GLN A 268 3.18 -12.05 21.85
CA GLN A 268 2.33 -12.40 20.71
C GLN A 268 2.86 -13.59 19.91
N GLU A 269 4.17 -13.83 19.93
CA GLU A 269 4.79 -14.95 19.22
C GLU A 269 4.61 -16.25 19.99
N TRP A 270 4.88 -16.24 21.29
CA TRP A 270 4.78 -17.47 22.08
C TRP A 270 3.34 -17.87 22.44
N GLN A 271 2.37 -16.95 22.34
CA GLN A 271 0.94 -17.28 22.49
C GLN A 271 0.48 -18.32 21.45
N SER A 272 1.17 -18.39 20.31
CA SER A 272 0.91 -19.40 19.27
C SER A 272 1.57 -20.76 19.53
N MET A 273 2.37 -20.89 20.59
CA MET A 273 3.05 -22.12 20.94
C MET A 273 2.13 -23.06 21.73
N LEU A 274 2.29 -24.37 21.48
CA LEU A 274 1.60 -25.40 22.26
C LEU A 274 1.99 -25.37 23.76
N MET A 275 3.24 -24.99 24.05
CA MET A 275 3.72 -24.82 25.41
C MET A 275 4.07 -23.35 25.65
N ASN A 276 3.39 -22.73 26.61
CA ASN A 276 3.65 -21.35 27.01
C ASN A 276 5.02 -21.22 27.70
N PRO A 277 5.99 -20.48 27.10
CA PRO A 277 7.32 -20.30 27.64
C PRO A 277 7.43 -19.10 28.60
N ALA A 278 6.34 -18.41 28.95
CA ALA A 278 6.39 -17.18 29.77
C ALA A 278 7.10 -17.36 31.12
N SER A 279 7.10 -18.58 31.68
CA SER A 279 7.85 -18.89 32.91
C SER A 279 9.36 -19.07 32.72
N ALA A 280 9.84 -19.01 31.48
CA ALA A 280 11.26 -18.98 31.14
C ALA A 280 11.84 -17.57 31.20
N ASP A 281 11.01 -16.53 31.15
CA ASP A 281 11.41 -15.13 31.29
C ASP A 281 11.87 -14.87 32.75
N LEU A 282 13.18 -15.04 32.97
CA LEU A 282 13.80 -14.96 34.30
C LEU A 282 14.02 -13.52 34.75
N ASN A 283 14.17 -12.62 33.80
CA ASN A 283 14.46 -11.21 34.03
C ASN A 283 13.19 -10.33 33.96
N HIS A 284 12.04 -10.96 33.71
CA HIS A 284 10.70 -10.36 33.62
C HIS A 284 10.63 -9.22 32.64
N ASP A 285 11.32 -9.39 31.52
CA ASP A 285 11.52 -8.35 30.53
C ASP A 285 10.52 -8.43 29.37
N GLY A 286 9.61 -9.40 29.40
CA GLY A 286 8.58 -9.63 28.40
C GLY A 286 9.08 -10.37 27.15
N HIS A 287 10.33 -10.84 27.15
CA HIS A 287 10.93 -11.64 26.11
C HIS A 287 11.55 -12.93 26.68
N VAL A 288 11.57 -13.97 25.87
CA VAL A 288 12.19 -15.26 26.22
C VAL A 288 13.30 -15.53 25.22
N THR A 289 14.54 -15.46 25.70
CA THR A 289 15.75 -15.72 24.91
C THR A 289 16.02 -17.21 24.72
N ILE A 290 16.94 -17.55 23.82
CA ILE A 290 17.40 -18.94 23.58
C ILE A 290 17.95 -19.56 24.84
N GLU A 291 18.73 -18.80 25.58
CA GLU A 291 19.38 -19.19 26.81
C GLU A 291 18.38 -19.45 27.94
N GLU A 292 17.43 -18.54 28.14
CA GLU A 292 16.34 -18.68 29.10
C GLU A 292 15.46 -19.88 28.80
N TYR A 293 15.10 -20.06 27.52
CA TYR A 293 14.30 -21.19 27.09
C TYR A 293 15.04 -22.52 27.22
N ALA A 294 16.34 -22.55 26.91
CA ALA A 294 17.18 -23.74 27.10
C ALA A 294 17.27 -24.13 28.58
N LEU A 295 17.46 -23.16 29.48
CA LEU A 295 17.46 -23.38 30.91
C LEU A 295 16.09 -23.85 31.42
N HIS A 296 15.00 -23.30 30.91
CA HIS A 296 13.64 -23.73 31.24
C HIS A 296 13.39 -25.19 30.84
N ILE A 297 13.75 -25.59 29.62
CA ILE A 297 13.61 -26.97 29.14
C ILE A 297 14.51 -27.92 29.94
N TYR A 298 15.75 -27.52 30.22
CA TYR A 298 16.69 -28.29 31.02
C TYR A 298 16.15 -28.54 32.43
N ASN A 299 15.66 -27.52 33.11
CA ASN A 299 15.08 -27.63 34.45
C ASN A 299 13.84 -28.52 34.47
N ARG A 300 13.01 -28.48 33.43
CA ARG A 300 11.85 -29.37 33.28
C ARG A 300 12.23 -30.82 33.03
N SER A 301 13.35 -31.07 32.34
CA SER A 301 13.84 -32.43 32.10
C SER A 301 14.41 -33.13 33.35
N LYS A 302 14.68 -32.35 34.41
CA LYS A 302 15.15 -32.86 35.71
C LYS A 302 14.05 -33.16 36.72
N LYS A 303 12.81 -32.72 36.46
CA LYS A 303 11.63 -33.05 37.27
C LYS A 303 11.00 -34.34 36.79
#